data_AF-A0A179SW64-F1
#
_entry.id   AF-A0A179SW64-F1
#
_cell.length_a   1.000
_cell.length_b   1.000
_cell.length_c   1.000
_cell.angle_alpha   90.00
_cell.angle_beta   90.00
_cell.angle_gamma   90.00
#
_symmetry.space_group_name_H-M   'P 1'
#
loop_
_entity.id
_entity.type
_entity.pdbx_description
1 polymer ?
#
loop_
_entity_poly.entity_id
_entity_poly.type
_entity_poly.pdbx_seq_one_letter_code
_entity_poly.pdbx_strand_id
1 'polypeptide(L)'
;MSRLYLLGILFLFFVPLFGCSSNSQTVDSNDANELINENSSRAIELSEKENVEEIAEATLEEKQEKNNGNNSLSTPQLDSVSQEEMELLKETLRKYIFDEYMGSSDYGYAKGVNWTENFYDNLTAEEIWNVIEEYKEMNNGEEGTLFDQASYLSVNAPIKDNWEELFLENWNNSPYSDDNEIEAMIDKGDSVWIYTETLPYTGEKDNYPFITLFKRTGFWHG
;
A
#
# COMPACT_ATOMS: atom_id res chain seq x y z
N MET A 1 30.20 9.74 -60.88
CA MET A 1 30.94 8.50 -60.58
C MET A 1 30.81 8.26 -59.08
N SER A 2 29.80 7.51 -58.62
CA SER A 2 29.83 6.07 -58.33
C SER A 2 31.04 5.63 -57.50
N ARG A 3 30.81 5.29 -56.22
CA ARG A 3 31.08 3.94 -55.67
C ARG A 3 30.52 3.79 -54.24
N LEU A 4 29.64 2.79 -54.13
CA LEU A 4 29.11 2.16 -52.92
C LEU A 4 30.11 1.16 -52.31
N TYR A 5 29.78 0.73 -51.09
CA TYR A 5 30.17 -0.47 -50.34
C TYR A 5 31.37 -0.36 -49.38
N LEU A 6 31.12 -0.53 -48.07
CA LEU A 6 31.21 -1.86 -47.46
C LEU A 6 30.47 -1.94 -46.11
N LEU A 7 29.67 -3.00 -45.97
CA LEU A 7 29.13 -3.55 -44.73
C LEU A 7 30.27 -4.09 -43.83
N GLY A 8 30.06 -4.10 -42.51
CA GLY A 8 31.03 -4.63 -41.55
C GLY A 8 30.49 -4.92 -40.15
N ILE A 9 29.56 -5.88 -40.06
CA ILE A 9 29.44 -6.91 -39.01
C ILE A 9 29.22 -6.49 -37.54
N LEU A 10 27.96 -6.73 -37.15
CA LEU A 10 27.39 -7.05 -35.85
C LEU A 10 28.26 -8.02 -35.02
N PHE A 11 28.63 -7.67 -33.79
CA PHE A 11 29.04 -8.65 -32.76
C PHE A 11 28.26 -8.40 -31.47
N LEU A 12 27.14 -9.11 -31.35
CA LEU A 12 26.39 -9.37 -30.12
C LEU A 12 27.18 -10.39 -29.29
N PHE A 13 27.77 -9.96 -28.18
CA PHE A 13 28.24 -10.88 -27.14
C PHE A 13 27.13 -11.09 -26.10
N PHE A 14 26.27 -12.09 -26.35
CA PHE A 14 25.49 -12.73 -25.31
C PHE A 14 26.42 -13.71 -24.57
N VAL A 15 26.76 -13.40 -23.32
CA VAL A 15 27.42 -14.36 -22.41
C VAL A 15 26.33 -14.92 -21.49
N PRO A 16 25.87 -16.18 -21.69
CA PRO A 16 25.11 -16.86 -20.66
C PRO A 16 26.07 -17.30 -19.55
N LEU A 17 25.96 -16.67 -18.38
CA LEU A 17 26.53 -17.19 -17.14
C LEU A 17 25.76 -18.45 -16.74
N PHE A 18 26.27 -19.60 -17.16
CA PHE A 18 25.89 -20.89 -16.60
C PHE A 18 26.42 -20.95 -15.15
N GLY A 19 25.53 -20.78 -14.19
CA GLY A 19 25.78 -21.08 -12.79
C GLY A 19 25.87 -22.59 -12.60
N CYS A 20 27.06 -23.08 -12.29
CA CYS A 20 27.31 -24.47 -11.91
C CYS A 20 26.57 -24.79 -10.61
N SER A 21 25.64 -25.75 -10.70
CA SER A 21 25.24 -26.57 -9.55
C SER A 21 26.42 -27.44 -9.14
N SER A 22 26.85 -27.32 -7.89
CA SER A 22 27.78 -28.27 -7.27
C SER A 22 27.21 -28.73 -5.94
N ASN A 23 26.56 -29.88 -6.00
CA ASN A 23 26.30 -30.78 -4.88
C ASN A 23 27.64 -31.16 -4.22
N SER A 24 27.76 -31.02 -2.90
CA SER A 24 28.84 -31.64 -2.12
C SER A 24 28.28 -32.59 -1.07
N GLN A 25 28.49 -33.88 -1.34
CA GLN A 25 28.75 -35.04 -0.46
C GLN A 25 28.05 -35.18 0.91
N THR A 26 27.13 -36.16 0.93
CA THR A 26 27.12 -37.37 1.77
C THR A 26 27.49 -37.25 3.26
N VAL A 27 26.46 -37.37 4.10
CA VAL A 27 26.54 -38.07 5.39
C VAL A 27 25.53 -39.22 5.32
N ASP A 28 26.03 -40.45 5.45
CA ASP A 28 25.23 -41.68 5.49
C ASP A 28 24.29 -41.71 6.72
N SER A 29 23.00 -41.95 6.49
CA SER A 29 22.22 -42.82 7.38
C SER A 29 21.05 -43.46 6.63
N ASN A 30 21.01 -44.78 6.73
CA ASN A 30 20.18 -45.78 6.05
C ASN A 30 18.66 -45.55 5.93
N ASP A 31 18.14 -46.21 4.88
CA ASP A 31 16.84 -46.88 4.73
C ASP A 31 15.56 -46.04 4.70
N ALA A 32 14.97 -45.87 3.51
CA ALA A 32 13.82 -46.67 3.08
C ALA A 32 13.28 -46.20 1.71
N ASN A 33 12.96 -47.18 0.86
CA ASN A 33 12.29 -47.08 -0.44
C ASN A 33 11.04 -46.20 -0.43
N GLU A 34 10.88 -45.32 -1.44
CA GLU A 34 9.68 -45.37 -2.28
C GLU A 34 9.89 -44.74 -3.66
N LEU A 35 9.38 -45.44 -4.68
CA LEU A 35 9.49 -45.16 -6.11
C LEU A 35 8.65 -43.94 -6.51
N ILE A 36 9.29 -42.96 -7.15
CA ILE A 36 8.61 -41.97 -7.99
C ILE A 36 8.46 -42.58 -9.39
N ASN A 37 7.21 -42.73 -9.84
CA ASN A 37 6.88 -42.97 -11.24
C ASN A 37 6.29 -41.69 -11.83
N GLU A 38 6.84 -41.27 -12.96
CA GLU A 38 6.38 -40.14 -13.75
C GLU A 38 5.03 -40.42 -14.43
N ASN A 39 4.31 -39.33 -14.66
CA ASN A 39 3.85 -38.88 -15.99
C ASN A 39 2.33 -38.71 -16.18
N SER A 40 2.04 -37.71 -17.02
CA SER A 40 0.84 -37.54 -17.84
C SER A 40 -0.21 -36.51 -17.42
N SER A 41 0.02 -35.28 -17.91
CA SER A 41 -0.90 -34.49 -18.75
C SER A 41 -2.40 -34.80 -18.72
N ARG A 42 -3.22 -33.77 -18.43
CA ARG A 42 -4.39 -33.44 -19.26
C ARG A 42 -4.89 -32.01 -19.02
N ALA A 43 -4.98 -31.26 -20.11
CA ALA A 43 -5.76 -30.04 -20.23
C ALA A 43 -7.27 -30.35 -20.12
N ILE A 44 -8.03 -29.47 -19.47
CA ILE A 44 -9.48 -29.34 -19.66
C ILE A 44 -9.82 -27.85 -19.74
N GLU A 45 -10.32 -27.47 -20.91
CA GLU A 45 -10.93 -26.19 -21.25
C GLU A 45 -12.44 -26.22 -20.92
N LEU A 46 -12.97 -25.04 -20.55
CA LEU A 46 -14.33 -24.54 -20.74
C LEU A 46 -15.54 -25.25 -20.06
N SER A 47 -16.26 -24.48 -19.25
CA SER A 47 -17.73 -24.51 -19.21
C SER A 47 -18.30 -23.24 -18.57
N GLU A 48 -18.75 -22.34 -19.43
CA GLU A 48 -19.71 -21.27 -19.21
C GLU A 48 -21.04 -21.81 -18.62
N LYS A 49 -21.59 -21.14 -17.59
CA LYS A 49 -23.04 -21.05 -17.31
C LYS A 49 -23.34 -20.05 -16.17
N GLU A 50 -23.65 -18.83 -16.60
CA GLU A 50 -24.84 -18.05 -16.27
C GLU A 50 -25.78 -18.64 -15.19
N ASN A 51 -26.03 -17.86 -14.14
CA ASN A 51 -27.37 -17.76 -13.58
C ASN A 51 -27.64 -16.32 -13.11
N VAL A 52 -28.72 -15.78 -13.65
CA VAL A 52 -29.34 -14.49 -13.38
C VAL A 52 -30.22 -14.65 -12.14
N GLU A 53 -30.19 -13.72 -11.21
CA GLU A 53 -31.34 -13.50 -10.32
C GLU A 53 -31.62 -12.00 -10.17
N GLU A 54 -32.88 -11.70 -10.50
CA GLU A 54 -33.56 -10.44 -10.75
C GLU A 54 -34.17 -9.93 -9.44
N ILE A 55 -33.91 -8.67 -9.05
CA ILE A 55 -34.72 -7.99 -8.03
C ILE A 55 -35.05 -6.55 -8.46
N ALA A 56 -36.25 -6.44 -9.03
CA ALA A 56 -37.28 -5.41 -8.90
C ALA A 56 -36.90 -3.91 -9.06
N GLU A 57 -37.26 -3.39 -10.23
CA GLU A 57 -37.58 -1.99 -10.49
C GLU A 57 -38.79 -1.51 -9.67
N ALA A 58 -38.71 -0.31 -9.10
CA ALA A 58 -39.86 0.47 -8.67
C ALA A 58 -39.79 1.87 -9.30
N THR A 59 -40.55 2.01 -10.40
CA THR A 59 -40.85 3.24 -11.12
C THR A 59 -41.59 4.24 -10.21
N LEU A 60 -41.10 5.48 -10.11
CA LEU A 60 -41.94 6.62 -9.73
C LEU A 60 -41.81 7.71 -10.79
N GLU A 61 -42.95 7.98 -11.41
CA GLU A 61 -43.14 8.92 -12.51
C GLU A 61 -42.96 10.39 -12.09
N GLU A 62 -42.53 11.16 -13.09
CA GLU A 62 -42.34 12.61 -13.09
C GLU A 62 -43.57 13.43 -12.64
N LYS A 63 -43.30 14.55 -11.96
CA LYS A 63 -44.04 15.79 -12.20
C LYS A 63 -43.07 16.96 -12.37
N GLN A 64 -42.94 17.43 -13.61
CA GLN A 64 -42.42 18.75 -13.94
C GLN A 64 -43.46 19.83 -13.63
N GLU A 65 -43.02 20.98 -13.10
CA GLU A 65 -43.33 22.30 -13.68
C GLU A 65 -42.42 23.44 -13.16
N LYS A 66 -41.55 23.89 -14.07
CA LYS A 66 -41.06 25.24 -14.44
C LYS A 66 -40.86 26.42 -13.44
N ASN A 67 -39.66 27.01 -13.64
CA ASN A 67 -39.23 28.43 -13.61
C ASN A 67 -39.11 29.10 -12.21
N ASN A 68 -37.98 29.71 -11.82
CA ASN A 68 -37.37 30.87 -12.48
C ASN A 68 -35.93 31.09 -11.95
N GLY A 69 -35.03 31.61 -12.79
CA GLY A 69 -33.61 31.72 -12.48
C GLY A 69 -33.24 32.73 -11.40
N ASN A 70 -32.17 32.41 -10.68
CA ASN A 70 -31.11 33.33 -10.30
C ASN A 70 -29.84 32.50 -10.10
N ASN A 71 -28.77 32.88 -10.82
CA ASN A 71 -27.44 32.29 -10.70
C ASN A 71 -26.93 32.50 -9.27
N SER A 72 -27.16 31.51 -8.41
CA SER A 72 -26.31 31.27 -7.25
C SER A 72 -25.31 30.21 -7.67
N LEU A 73 -24.03 30.46 -7.42
CA LEU A 73 -22.96 29.50 -7.56
C LEU A 73 -23.33 28.26 -6.73
N SER A 74 -23.87 27.24 -7.40
CA SER A 74 -24.20 25.97 -6.75
C SER A 74 -22.88 25.27 -6.47
N THR A 75 -22.45 25.31 -5.21
CA THR A 75 -21.61 24.27 -4.65
C THR A 75 -22.26 22.93 -5.03
N PRO A 76 -21.51 21.92 -5.52
CA PRO A 76 -22.06 20.60 -5.73
C PRO A 76 -22.73 20.17 -4.42
N GLN A 77 -24.03 19.93 -4.49
CA GLN A 77 -24.78 19.42 -3.36
C GLN A 77 -24.30 17.98 -3.19
N LEU A 78 -23.37 17.79 -2.26
CA LEU A 78 -22.96 16.49 -1.77
C LEU A 78 -24.25 15.80 -1.34
N ASP A 79 -24.68 14.76 -2.05
CA ASP A 79 -25.70 13.85 -1.53
C ASP A 79 -25.20 13.47 -0.13
N SER A 80 -25.97 13.79 0.91
CA SER A 80 -25.44 13.83 2.26
C SER A 80 -25.10 12.42 2.74
N VAL A 81 -23.84 12.02 2.53
CA VAL A 81 -23.27 10.81 3.12
C VAL A 81 -23.44 10.92 4.62
N SER A 82 -23.97 9.85 5.22
CA SER A 82 -24.21 9.79 6.65
C SER A 82 -22.91 9.61 7.43
N GLN A 83 -22.86 10.11 8.66
CA GLN A 83 -21.74 9.81 9.58
C GLN A 83 -21.55 8.31 9.75
N GLU A 84 -22.64 7.53 9.74
CA GLU A 84 -22.62 6.08 9.87
C GLU A 84 -21.86 5.41 8.71
N GLU A 85 -22.04 5.87 7.47
CA GLU A 85 -21.30 5.38 6.31
C GLU A 85 -19.80 5.70 6.38
N MET A 86 -19.44 6.91 6.83
CA MET A 86 -18.05 7.29 7.01
C MET A 86 -17.36 6.44 8.09
N GLU A 87 -18.02 6.23 9.24
CA GLU A 87 -17.47 5.39 10.31
C GLU A 87 -17.35 3.92 9.86
N LEU A 88 -18.32 3.41 9.09
CA LEU A 88 -18.26 2.07 8.52
C LEU A 88 -17.06 1.90 7.57
N LEU A 89 -16.78 2.91 6.74
CA LEU A 89 -15.59 2.90 5.86
C LEU A 89 -14.30 2.88 6.69
N LYS A 90 -14.21 3.75 7.71
CA LYS A 90 -13.05 3.78 8.64
C LYS A 90 -12.85 2.41 9.30
N GLU A 91 -13.89 1.80 9.85
CA GLU A 91 -13.79 0.48 10.49
C GLU A 91 -13.37 -0.60 9.48
N THR A 92 -13.95 -0.58 8.28
CA THR A 92 -13.64 -1.54 7.21
C THR A 92 -12.16 -1.46 6.81
N LEU A 93 -11.65 -0.25 6.57
CA LEU A 93 -10.24 -0.04 6.23
C LEU A 93 -9.32 -0.37 7.39
N ARG A 94 -9.68 -0.03 8.63
CA ARG A 94 -8.91 -0.40 9.83
C ARG A 94 -8.73 -1.92 9.89
N LYS A 95 -9.84 -2.66 9.83
CA LYS A 95 -9.85 -4.12 9.89
C LYS A 95 -9.03 -4.71 8.74
N TYR A 96 -9.23 -4.21 7.53
CA TYR A 96 -8.47 -4.67 6.38
C TYR A 96 -6.96 -4.45 6.57
N ILE A 97 -6.53 -3.26 6.99
CA ILE A 97 -5.11 -2.93 7.15
C ILE A 97 -4.47 -3.81 8.24
N PHE A 98 -5.03 -3.83 9.44
CA PHE A 98 -4.38 -4.44 10.60
C PHE A 98 -4.63 -5.95 10.71
N ASP A 99 -5.84 -6.43 10.43
CA ASP A 99 -6.19 -7.84 10.65
C ASP A 99 -5.94 -8.69 9.40
N GLU A 100 -6.28 -8.17 8.22
CA GLU A 100 -6.23 -8.95 6.97
C GLU A 100 -4.90 -8.77 6.25
N TYR A 101 -4.47 -7.53 5.99
CA TYR A 101 -3.27 -7.26 5.21
C TYR A 101 -1.99 -7.48 6.04
N MET A 102 -1.80 -6.71 7.12
CA MET A 102 -0.60 -6.82 7.97
C MET A 102 -0.52 -8.15 8.73
N GLY A 103 -1.66 -8.80 8.98
CA GLY A 103 -1.74 -10.14 9.57
C GLY A 103 -1.49 -11.30 8.58
N SER A 104 -1.50 -11.05 7.26
CA SER A 104 -1.35 -12.11 6.25
C SER A 104 0.10 -12.50 5.96
N SER A 105 0.27 -13.67 5.36
CA SER A 105 1.54 -14.09 4.74
C SER A 105 1.96 -13.22 3.55
N ASP A 106 1.01 -12.52 2.95
CA ASP A 106 1.22 -11.64 1.79
C ASP A 106 1.58 -10.21 2.19
N TYR A 107 1.70 -9.96 3.51
CA TYR A 107 2.21 -8.72 4.07
C TYR A 107 3.60 -8.45 3.51
N GLY A 108 3.65 -7.46 2.63
CA GLY A 108 4.88 -6.99 2.01
C GLY A 108 5.13 -5.59 2.50
N TYR A 109 6.13 -5.43 3.37
CA TYR A 109 6.60 -4.12 3.81
C TYR A 109 6.73 -3.12 2.65
N ALA A 110 7.29 -3.56 1.52
CA ALA A 110 7.56 -2.75 0.33
C ALA A 110 6.29 -2.28 -0.40
N LYS A 111 5.11 -2.82 -0.08
CA LYS A 111 3.83 -2.41 -0.66
C LYS A 111 3.25 -1.15 0.01
N GLY A 112 3.87 -0.66 1.09
CA GLY A 112 3.61 0.69 1.62
C GLY A 112 2.36 0.88 2.48
N VAL A 113 1.57 -0.17 2.72
CA VAL A 113 0.42 -0.14 3.64
C VAL A 113 0.89 -0.51 5.05
N ASN A 114 1.68 0.37 5.65
CA ASN A 114 2.24 0.16 6.99
C ASN A 114 1.77 1.29 7.90
N TRP A 115 1.04 0.92 8.95
CA TRP A 115 0.47 1.84 9.92
C TRP A 115 0.81 1.42 11.35
N THR A 116 0.87 2.40 12.23
CA THR A 116 0.70 2.17 13.67
C THR A 116 -0.75 2.44 14.04
N GLU A 117 -1.30 1.66 14.97
CA GLU A 117 -2.72 1.74 15.32
C GLU A 117 -3.10 3.13 15.83
N ASN A 118 -2.30 3.73 16.72
CA ASN A 118 -2.62 5.04 17.29
C ASN A 118 -2.62 6.18 16.26
N PHE A 119 -1.82 6.10 15.19
CA PHE A 119 -1.88 7.07 14.09
C PHE A 119 -3.15 6.91 13.27
N TYR A 120 -3.50 5.67 12.91
CA TYR A 120 -4.73 5.40 12.17
C TYR A 120 -5.97 5.83 12.98
N ASP A 121 -6.01 5.47 14.25
CA ASP A 121 -7.15 5.72 15.12
C ASP A 121 -7.35 7.22 15.41
N ASN A 122 -6.30 8.04 15.27
CA ASN A 122 -6.36 9.49 15.40
C ASN A 122 -6.95 10.21 14.17
N LEU A 123 -7.10 9.52 13.04
CA LEU A 123 -7.86 10.04 11.90
C LEU A 123 -9.35 10.04 12.21
N THR A 124 -10.06 11.09 11.83
CA THR A 124 -11.52 11.12 11.83
C THR A 124 -12.06 10.32 10.64
N ALA A 125 -13.30 9.84 10.76
CA ALA A 125 -13.96 9.17 9.64
C ALA A 125 -14.13 10.10 8.43
N GLU A 126 -14.36 11.39 8.65
CA GLU A 126 -14.42 12.41 7.59
C GLU A 126 -13.07 12.59 6.87
N GLU A 127 -11.96 12.62 7.61
CA GLU A 127 -10.62 12.69 7.00
C GLU A 127 -10.33 11.49 6.10
N ILE A 128 -10.69 10.28 6.54
CA ILE A 128 -10.54 9.06 5.73
C ILE A 128 -11.47 9.11 4.52
N TRP A 129 -12.75 9.45 4.74
CA TRP A 129 -13.74 9.55 3.68
C TRP A 129 -13.28 10.49 2.55
N ASN A 130 -12.83 11.69 2.91
CA ASN A 130 -12.37 12.68 1.93
C ASN A 130 -11.20 12.18 1.08
N VAL A 131 -10.25 11.46 1.68
CA VAL A 131 -9.12 10.88 0.95
C VAL A 131 -9.58 9.76 0.00
N ILE A 132 -10.56 8.95 0.41
CA ILE A 132 -11.08 7.87 -0.43
C ILE A 132 -11.99 8.41 -1.54
N GLU A 133 -12.75 9.47 -1.31
CA GLU A 133 -13.48 10.14 -2.39
C GLU A 133 -12.53 10.76 -3.42
N GLU A 134 -11.43 11.40 -2.97
CA GLU A 134 -10.38 11.88 -3.89
C GLU A 134 -9.79 10.74 -4.74
N TYR A 135 -9.54 9.58 -4.13
CA TYR A 135 -9.11 8.38 -4.85
C TYR A 135 -10.13 7.96 -5.93
N LYS A 136 -11.42 7.90 -5.58
CA LYS A 136 -12.49 7.53 -6.53
C LYS A 136 -12.57 8.52 -7.67
N GLU A 137 -12.50 9.82 -7.40
CA GLU A 137 -12.49 10.86 -8.44
C GLU A 137 -11.34 10.67 -9.43
N MET A 138 -10.13 10.37 -8.93
CA MET A 138 -8.96 10.07 -9.77
C MET A 138 -9.14 8.77 -10.57
N ASN A 139 -9.94 7.84 -10.07
CA ASN A 139 -10.22 6.54 -10.67
C ASN A 139 -11.54 6.50 -11.46
N ASN A 140 -11.97 7.62 -12.05
CA ASN A 140 -13.20 7.74 -12.84
C ASN A 140 -14.49 7.33 -12.10
N GLY A 141 -14.53 7.48 -10.78
CA GLY A 141 -15.63 7.07 -9.92
C GLY A 141 -15.64 5.58 -9.55
N GLU A 142 -14.62 4.81 -9.92
CA GLU A 142 -14.51 3.40 -9.52
C GLU A 142 -13.95 3.27 -8.10
N GLU A 143 -14.63 2.47 -7.27
CA GLU A 143 -14.31 2.22 -5.86
C GLU A 143 -12.93 1.59 -5.64
N GLY A 144 -12.39 0.85 -6.61
CA GLY A 144 -11.15 0.08 -6.46
C GLY A 144 -11.24 -1.06 -5.44
N THR A 145 -10.10 -1.68 -5.13
CA THR A 145 -10.03 -2.69 -4.06
C THR A 145 -9.71 -2.04 -2.71
N LEU A 146 -9.97 -2.74 -1.60
CA LEU A 146 -9.55 -2.30 -0.26
C LEU A 146 -8.03 -2.11 -0.16
N PHE A 147 -7.26 -2.90 -0.92
CA PHE A 147 -5.81 -2.73 -1.01
C PHE A 147 -5.44 -1.39 -1.66
N ASP A 148 -6.11 -1.03 -2.77
CA ASP A 148 -5.83 0.21 -3.49
C ASP A 148 -6.21 1.43 -2.62
N GLN A 149 -7.37 1.37 -1.98
CA GLN A 149 -7.82 2.40 -1.04
C GLN A 149 -6.87 2.56 0.15
N ALA A 150 -6.47 1.45 0.80
CA ALA A 150 -5.53 1.48 1.91
C ALA A 150 -4.14 1.99 1.49
N SER A 151 -3.68 1.62 0.29
CA SER A 151 -2.43 2.11 -0.29
C SER A 151 -2.50 3.61 -0.55
N TYR A 152 -3.60 4.08 -1.13
CA TYR A 152 -3.81 5.49 -1.38
C TYR A 152 -3.89 6.30 -0.07
N LEU A 153 -4.63 5.80 0.92
CA LEU A 153 -4.72 6.40 2.25
C LEU A 153 -3.35 6.51 2.92
N SER A 154 -2.49 5.49 2.80
CA SER A 154 -1.14 5.48 3.39
C SER A 154 -0.23 6.59 2.85
N VAL A 155 -0.51 7.09 1.65
CA VAL A 155 0.26 8.16 1.01
C VAL A 155 -0.39 9.53 1.21
N ASN A 156 -1.72 9.60 1.27
CA ASN A 156 -2.47 10.85 1.18
C ASN A 156 -3.20 11.25 2.48
N ALA A 157 -3.25 10.38 3.48
CA ALA A 157 -3.85 10.71 4.78
C ALA A 157 -3.24 12.00 5.37
N PRO A 158 -4.02 12.87 6.02
CA PRO A 158 -3.49 14.10 6.59
C PRO A 158 -2.44 13.82 7.67
N ILE A 159 -1.38 14.64 7.71
CA ILE A 159 -0.42 14.61 8.82
C ILE A 159 -1.08 15.33 10.01
N LYS A 160 -1.24 14.63 11.13
CA LYS A 160 -1.81 15.21 12.35
C LYS A 160 -0.80 16.10 13.04
N ASP A 161 -1.25 17.23 13.60
CA ASP A 161 -0.37 18.18 14.30
C ASP A 161 0.32 17.56 15.53
N ASN A 162 -0.30 16.55 16.15
CA ASN A 162 0.22 15.80 17.29
C ASN A 162 1.01 14.54 16.88
N TRP A 163 1.49 14.43 15.63
CA TRP A 163 2.25 13.26 15.16
C TRP A 163 3.46 12.93 16.05
N GLU A 164 4.13 13.94 16.61
CA GLU A 164 5.31 13.75 17.46
C GLU A 164 4.96 13.06 18.78
N GLU A 165 3.84 13.45 19.40
CA GLU A 165 3.32 12.82 20.62
C GLU A 165 2.95 11.36 20.36
N LEU A 166 2.22 11.09 19.28
CA LEU A 166 1.82 9.73 18.89
C LEU A 166 3.05 8.85 18.59
N PHE A 167 4.07 9.42 17.94
CA PHE A 167 5.31 8.70 17.66
C PHE A 167 6.07 8.37 18.95
N LEU A 168 6.25 9.35 19.85
CA LEU A 168 6.96 9.15 21.11
C LEU A 168 6.26 8.12 22.00
N GLU A 169 4.92 8.09 22.01
CA GLU A 169 4.16 7.05 22.69
C GLU A 169 4.51 5.66 22.15
N ASN A 170 4.55 5.49 20.83
CA ASN A 170 4.91 4.19 20.27
C ASN A 170 6.39 3.85 20.46
N TRP A 171 7.28 4.84 20.33
CA TRP A 171 8.72 4.69 20.53
C TRP A 171 9.01 4.16 21.93
N ASN A 172 8.45 4.79 22.96
CA ASN A 172 8.66 4.41 24.36
C ASN A 172 8.10 3.02 24.72
N ASN A 173 7.22 2.48 23.88
CA ASN A 173 6.70 1.11 24.00
C ASN A 173 7.42 0.12 23.06
N SER A 174 8.45 0.58 22.34
CA SER A 174 9.18 -0.21 21.35
C SER A 174 10.43 -0.84 21.96
N PRO A 175 10.85 -2.04 21.53
CA PRO A 175 12.15 -2.59 21.92
C PRO A 175 13.34 -1.69 21.55
N TYR A 176 13.18 -0.77 20.60
CA TYR A 176 14.23 0.18 20.24
C TYR A 176 14.56 1.17 21.36
N SER A 177 13.60 1.54 22.22
CA SER A 177 13.81 2.57 23.25
C SER A 177 14.66 2.11 24.43
N ASP A 178 14.72 0.80 24.70
CA ASP A 178 15.41 0.26 25.87
C ASP A 178 16.92 0.58 25.86
N ASP A 179 17.52 0.58 24.67
CA ASP A 179 18.96 0.79 24.45
C ASP A 179 19.26 2.04 23.60
N ASN A 180 18.25 2.85 23.25
CA ASN A 180 18.43 4.03 22.43
C ASN A 180 17.59 5.21 22.92
N GLU A 181 18.25 6.25 23.44
CA GLU A 181 17.62 7.55 23.64
C GLU A 181 17.63 8.35 22.33
N ILE A 182 16.51 9.02 22.01
CA ILE A 182 16.44 9.91 20.85
C ILE A 182 17.24 11.17 21.16
N GLU A 183 18.28 11.41 20.35
CA GLU A 183 19.13 12.59 20.47
C GLU A 183 18.62 13.75 19.59
N ALA A 184 18.16 13.42 18.37
CA ALA A 184 17.67 14.42 17.43
C ALA A 184 16.58 13.89 16.52
N MET A 185 15.61 14.75 16.22
CA MET A 185 14.58 14.54 15.20
C MET A 185 14.70 15.61 14.12
N ILE A 186 14.97 15.21 12.88
CA ILE A 186 15.18 16.12 11.75
C ILE A 186 14.01 16.00 10.80
N ASP A 187 13.21 17.06 10.69
CA ASP A 187 12.09 17.14 9.78
C ASP A 187 12.53 17.14 8.30
N LYS A 188 11.93 16.26 7.50
CA LYS A 188 12.13 16.11 6.05
C LYS A 188 10.83 16.24 5.24
N GLY A 189 9.82 16.90 5.79
CA GLY A 189 8.50 17.06 5.17
C GLY A 189 7.55 15.98 5.69
N ASP A 190 7.22 15.01 4.84
CA ASP A 190 6.33 13.90 5.18
C ASP A 190 6.99 12.83 6.07
N SER A 191 8.31 12.92 6.24
CA SER A 191 9.08 12.04 7.09
C SER A 191 9.95 12.80 8.08
N VAL A 192 10.41 12.07 9.11
CA VAL A 192 11.34 12.55 10.12
C VAL A 192 12.49 11.58 10.24
N TRP A 193 13.69 12.11 10.23
CA TRP A 193 14.92 11.37 10.46
C TRP A 193 15.24 11.39 11.96
N ILE A 194 15.25 10.22 12.58
CA ILE A 194 15.52 10.05 14.01
C ILE A 194 16.96 9.60 14.18
N TYR A 195 17.67 10.26 15.08
CA TYR A 195 19.03 9.94 15.49
C TYR A 195 19.02 9.64 16.98
N THR A 196 19.88 8.71 17.38
CA THR A 196 19.99 8.21 18.74
C THR A 196 21.43 8.31 19.21
N GLU A 197 21.69 8.10 20.50
CA GLU A 197 23.07 8.10 21.02
C GLU A 197 23.99 7.08 20.32
N THR A 198 23.43 5.99 19.79
CA THR A 198 24.18 4.95 19.06
C THR A 198 24.48 5.36 17.61
N LEU A 199 23.66 6.22 17.02
CA LEU A 199 23.89 6.81 15.70
C LEU A 199 23.54 8.31 15.73
N PRO A 200 24.45 9.15 16.25
CA PRO A 200 24.19 10.55 16.54
C PRO A 200 24.11 11.41 15.27
N TYR A 201 23.42 12.55 15.38
CA TYR A 201 23.37 13.52 14.30
C TYR A 201 24.67 14.34 14.23
N THR A 202 25.41 14.24 13.13
CA THR A 202 26.68 14.94 12.93
C THR A 202 26.54 16.21 12.06
N GLY A 203 25.39 16.38 11.38
CA GLY A 203 25.21 17.45 10.40
C GLY A 203 25.91 17.23 9.06
N GLU A 204 26.63 16.12 8.90
CA GLU A 204 27.30 15.77 7.65
C GLU A 204 26.30 15.31 6.59
N LYS A 205 26.66 15.49 5.31
CA LYS A 205 25.80 15.12 4.17
C LYS A 205 25.47 13.63 4.14
N ASP A 206 26.41 12.79 4.58
CA ASP A 206 26.30 11.33 4.53
C ASP A 206 25.90 10.72 5.90
N ASN A 207 25.37 11.55 6.82
CA ASN A 207 24.89 11.09 8.11
C ASN A 207 23.47 10.54 8.00
N TYR A 208 23.37 9.22 7.85
CA TYR A 208 22.10 8.51 7.77
C TYR A 208 21.42 8.40 9.14
N PRO A 209 20.09 8.48 9.21
CA PRO A 209 19.36 8.35 10.46
C PRO A 209 19.38 6.92 10.99
N PHE A 210 19.11 6.77 12.29
CA PHE A 210 18.86 5.48 12.93
C PHE A 210 17.55 4.87 12.41
N ILE A 211 16.49 5.67 12.34
CA ILE A 211 15.24 5.32 11.68
C ILE A 211 14.67 6.50 10.89
N THR A 212 13.87 6.20 9.87
CA THR A 212 12.99 7.15 9.20
C THR A 212 11.56 6.87 9.62
N LEU A 213 10.89 7.87 10.20
CA LEU A 213 9.47 7.89 10.55
C LEU A 213 8.66 8.52 9.42
N PHE A 214 7.52 7.95 9.06
CA PHE A 214 6.51 8.55 8.18
C PHE A 214 5.41 9.20 9.02
N LYS A 215 5.25 10.52 8.92
CA LYS A 215 4.33 11.29 9.79
C LYS A 215 2.86 11.02 9.56
N ARG A 216 2.49 10.49 8.39
CA ARG A 216 1.09 10.18 8.05
C ARG A 216 0.62 8.91 8.76
N THR A 217 1.46 7.88 8.74
CA THR A 217 1.07 6.53 9.18
C THR A 217 1.68 6.13 10.52
N GLY A 218 2.64 6.91 11.02
CA GLY A 218 3.41 6.61 12.22
C GLY A 218 4.35 5.44 12.05
N PHE A 219 4.45 4.89 10.84
CA PHE A 219 5.32 3.76 10.56
C PHE A 219 6.78 4.22 10.45
N TRP A 220 7.75 3.42 10.92
CA TRP A 220 9.18 3.73 10.80
C TRP A 220 10.05 2.51 10.52
N HIS A 221 11.21 2.75 9.92
CA HIS A 221 12.24 1.72 9.66
C HIS A 221 13.65 2.28 9.76
N GLY A 222 14.61 1.40 10.06
CA GLY A 222 16.05 1.66 10.10
C GLY A 222 16.83 0.61 9.34
#